data_AF-A0A8T4C0L6-F1
#
_entry.id   AF-A0A8T4C0L6-F1
#
_cell.length_a   1.000
_cell.length_b   1.000
_cell.length_c   1.000
_cell.angle_alpha   90.00
_cell.angle_beta   90.00
_cell.angle_gamma   90.00
#
_symmetry.space_group_name_H-M   'P 1'
#
loop_
_entity.id
_entity.type
_entity.pdbx_description
1 polymer ?
#
loop_
_entity_poly.entity_id
_entity_poly.type
_entity_poly.pdbx_seq_one_letter_code
_entity_poly.pdbx_strand_id
1 'polypeptide(L)'
;MSLRLKAEDIAFLILVLAAVFVLLWLLVGSPTLESSVITVGLFIISSEFMLWKKYFDVDKKSAIGFVKVKSDFDEVKNRLGGIDNKLNNIEKLLKGKRL
;
A
#
# COMPACT_ATOMS: atom_id res chain seq x y z
N MET A 1 -17.72 16.02 9.31
CA MET A 1 -16.57 15.09 9.24
C MET A 1 -17.06 13.71 9.66
N SER A 2 -17.58 12.92 8.71
CA SER A 2 -18.16 11.61 9.02
C SER A 2 -17.04 10.59 9.22
N LEU A 3 -16.84 10.13 10.46
CA LEU A 3 -15.98 9.00 10.79
C LEU A 3 -16.52 7.74 10.09
N ARG A 4 -16.08 7.47 8.87
CA ARG A 4 -16.19 6.13 8.27
C ARG A 4 -15.15 5.27 8.98
N LEU A 5 -15.50 4.73 10.14
CA LEU A 5 -14.69 3.75 10.84
C LEU A 5 -14.47 2.57 9.89
N LYS A 6 -13.23 2.41 9.43
CA LYS A 6 -12.85 1.20 8.70
C LYS A 6 -12.81 0.03 9.67
N ALA A 7 -13.11 -1.17 9.18
CA ALA A 7 -13.04 -2.39 10.01
C ALA A 7 -11.67 -2.54 10.69
N GLU A 8 -10.60 -2.07 10.04
CA GLU A 8 -9.24 -1.99 10.59
C GLU A 8 -9.16 -1.11 11.84
N ASP A 9 -9.78 0.07 11.83
CA ASP A 9 -9.75 1.00 12.97
C ASP A 9 -10.54 0.43 14.16
N ILE A 10 -11.64 -0.28 13.88
CA ILE A 10 -12.45 -0.97 14.88
C ILE A 10 -11.63 -2.12 15.50
N ALA A 11 -10.94 -2.91 14.70
CA ALA A 11 -10.08 -4.00 15.17
C ALA A 11 -8.93 -3.49 16.04
N PHE A 12 -8.30 -2.38 15.65
CA PHE A 12 -7.27 -1.73 16.47
C PHE A 12 -7.83 -1.23 17.80
N LEU A 13 -9.02 -0.62 17.79
CA LEU A 13 -9.67 -0.13 19.00
C LEU A 13 -10.06 -1.27 19.96
N ILE A 14 -10.49 -2.41 19.43
CA ILE A 14 -10.74 -3.63 20.22
C ILE A 14 -9.44 -4.14 20.86
N LEU A 15 -8.33 -4.15 20.13
CA LEU A 15 -7.00 -4.52 20.65
C LEU A 15 -6.55 -3.61 21.79
N VAL A 16 -6.71 -2.29 21.62
CA VAL A 16 -6.37 -1.30 22.65
C VAL A 16 -7.24 -1.50 23.89
N LEU A 17 -8.55 -1.71 23.72
CA LEU A 17 -9.46 -2.01 24.83
C LEU A 17 -9.07 -3.31 25.55
N ALA A 18 -8.69 -4.36 24.82
CA ALA A 18 -8.22 -5.61 25.40
C ALA A 18 -6.94 -5.42 26.22
N ALA A 19 -5.98 -4.62 25.72
CA ALA A 19 -4.77 -4.29 26.46
C ALA A 19 -5.07 -3.49 27.73
N VAL A 20 -5.92 -2.47 27.65
CA VAL A 20 -6.35 -1.67 28.82
C VAL A 20 -7.12 -2.53 29.83
N PHE A 21 -7.99 -3.42 29.36
CA PHE A 21 -8.71 -4.36 30.22
C PHE A 21 -7.74 -5.25 31.01
N VAL A 22 -6.71 -5.81 30.37
CA VAL A 22 -5.71 -6.63 31.08
C VAL A 22 -4.86 -5.81 32.03
N LEU A 23 -4.52 -4.56 31.70
CA LEU A 23 -3.84 -3.65 32.64
C LEU A 23 -4.69 -3.35 33.88
N LEU A 24 -6.00 -3.12 33.70
CA LEU A 24 -6.93 -2.93 34.82
C LEU A 24 -7.09 -4.22 35.63
N TRP A 25 -7.13 -5.37 34.95
CA TRP A 25 -7.20 -6.69 35.59
C TRP A 25 -5.95 -7.02 36.43
N LEU A 26 -4.76 -6.61 35.94
CA LEU A 26 -3.50 -6.65 36.69
C LEU A 26 -3.57 -5.80 37.96
N LEU A 27 -4.19 -4.63 37.89
CA LEU A 27 -4.25 -3.65 38.97
C LEU A 27 -5.19 -4.07 40.12
N VAL A 28 -6.21 -4.89 39.81
CA VAL A 28 -7.15 -5.44 40.81
C VAL A 28 -6.57 -6.66 41.54
N GLY A 29 -5.52 -7.30 40.99
CA GLY A 29 -4.88 -8.49 41.56
C GLY A 29 -5.78 -9.73 41.44
N SER A 30 -5.59 -10.70 40.55
CA SER A 30 -4.43 -11.07 39.74
C SER A 30 -4.88 -11.78 38.46
N PRO A 31 -4.32 -11.48 37.29
CA PRO A 31 -4.11 -12.48 36.27
C PRO A 31 -2.95 -13.38 36.72
N THR A 32 -3.08 -14.69 36.56
CA THR A 32 -1.94 -15.60 36.69
C THR A 32 -0.83 -15.18 35.71
N LEU A 33 0.44 -15.40 36.07
CA LEU A 33 1.59 -15.05 35.21
C LEU A 33 1.37 -15.53 33.75
N GLU A 34 0.82 -16.73 33.61
CA GLU A 34 0.45 -17.35 32.34
C GLU A 34 -0.51 -16.49 31.50
N SER A 35 -1.59 -16.00 32.11
CA SER A 35 -2.57 -15.16 31.40
C SER A 35 -2.02 -13.80 30.97
N SER A 36 -1.09 -13.24 31.76
CA SER A 36 -0.40 -11.98 31.41
C SER A 36 0.51 -12.18 30.20
N VAL A 37 1.28 -13.28 30.18
CA VAL A 37 2.18 -13.63 29.07
C VAL A 37 1.39 -13.90 27.79
N ILE A 38 0.28 -14.66 27.88
CA ILE A 38 -0.58 -14.94 26.73
C ILE A 38 -1.17 -13.65 26.15
N THR A 39 -1.64 -12.73 27.01
CA THR A 39 -2.22 -11.47 26.53
C THR A 39 -1.19 -10.58 25.85
N VAL A 40 -0.02 -10.40 26.46
CA VAL A 40 1.05 -9.60 25.86
C VAL A 40 1.52 -10.23 24.55
N GLY A 41 1.66 -11.55 24.51
CA GLY A 41 2.00 -12.29 23.29
C GLY A 41 0.96 -12.09 22.18
N LEU A 42 -0.32 -12.23 22.50
CA LEU A 42 -1.42 -11.98 21.54
C LEU A 42 -1.42 -10.54 21.05
N PHE A 43 -1.16 -9.57 21.92
CA PHE A 43 -1.09 -8.16 21.56
C PHE A 43 0.05 -7.90 20.56
N ILE A 44 1.26 -8.41 20.84
CA ILE A 44 2.43 -8.25 19.96
C ILE A 44 2.15 -8.90 18.59
N ILE A 45 1.70 -10.16 18.57
CA ILE A 45 1.41 -10.90 17.34
C ILE A 45 0.34 -10.17 16.52
N SER A 46 -0.73 -9.71 17.16
CA SER A 46 -1.82 -9.02 16.46
C SER A 46 -1.38 -7.65 15.92
N SER A 47 -0.58 -6.90 16.69
CA SER A 47 0.00 -5.63 16.26
C SER A 47 0.93 -5.80 15.07
N GLU A 48 1.84 -6.77 15.12
CA GLU A 48 2.75 -7.05 13.99
C GLU A 48 1.99 -7.53 12.75
N PHE A 49 1.01 -8.42 12.93
CA PHE A 49 0.20 -8.91 11.81
C PHE A 49 -0.59 -7.79 11.13
N MET A 50 -1.13 -6.85 11.90
CA MET A 50 -1.86 -5.70 11.38
C MET A 50 -0.94 -4.76 10.59
N LEU A 51 0.26 -4.49 11.10
CA LEU A 51 1.28 -3.73 10.38
C LEU A 51 1.70 -4.43 9.08
N TRP A 52 1.91 -5.75 9.13
CA TRP A 52 2.29 -6.53 7.96
C TRP A 52 1.25 -6.45 6.84
N LYS A 53 -0.05 -6.55 7.17
CA LYS A 53 -1.12 -6.32 6.18
C LYS A 53 -1.07 -4.93 5.55
N LYS A 54 -0.82 -3.90 6.36
CA LYS A 54 -0.74 -2.52 5.86
C LYS A 54 0.46 -2.32 4.93
N TYR A 55 1.62 -2.88 5.28
CA TYR A 55 2.79 -2.86 4.41
C TYR A 55 2.54 -3.61 3.11
N PHE A 56 1.92 -4.78 3.18
CA PHE A 56 1.58 -5.56 1.98
C PHE A 56 0.61 -4.81 1.05
N ASP A 57 -0.37 -4.10 1.60
CA ASP A 57 -1.29 -3.27 0.81
C ASP A 57 -0.59 -2.08 0.14
N VAL A 58 0.39 -1.47 0.82
CA VAL A 58 1.21 -0.40 0.23
C VAL A 58 2.08 -0.96 -0.90
N ASP A 59 2.71 -2.11 -0.70
CA ASP A 59 3.53 -2.77 -1.73
C ASP A 59 2.69 -3.16 -2.95
N LYS A 60 1.50 -3.73 -2.74
CA LYS A 60 0.58 -4.06 -3.82
C LYS A 60 0.17 -2.83 -4.62
N LYS A 61 -0.15 -1.72 -3.95
CA LYS A 61 -0.51 -0.46 -4.62
C LYS A 61 0.68 0.11 -5.40
N SER A 62 1.87 0.06 -4.82
CA SER A 62 3.10 0.48 -5.50
C SER A 62 3.35 -0.36 -6.73
N ALA A 63 3.23 -1.69 -6.65
CA ALA A 63 3.38 -2.60 -7.78
C ALA A 63 2.39 -2.31 -8.91
N ILE A 64 1.10 -2.11 -8.59
CA ILE A 64 0.08 -1.71 -9.57
C ILE A 64 0.41 -0.35 -10.18
N GLY A 65 0.87 0.60 -9.37
CA GLY A 65 1.32 1.91 -9.82
C GLY A 65 2.48 1.82 -10.82
N PHE A 66 3.49 1.00 -10.53
CA PHE A 66 4.61 0.75 -11.44
C PHE A 66 4.16 0.11 -12.75
N VAL A 67 3.24 -0.86 -12.72
CA VAL A 67 2.68 -1.46 -13.94
C VAL A 67 1.97 -0.41 -14.79
N LYS A 68 1.18 0.47 -14.16
CA LYS A 68 0.49 1.55 -14.87
C LYS A 68 1.47 2.54 -15.50
N VAL A 69 2.46 3.00 -14.73
CA VAL A 69 3.50 3.90 -15.23
C VAL A 69 4.28 3.26 -16.39
N LYS A 70 4.61 1.97 -16.28
CA LYS A 70 5.26 1.23 -17.37
C LYS A 70 4.41 1.22 -18.64
N SER A 71 3.11 0.94 -18.51
CA SER A 71 2.17 0.98 -19.63
C SER A 71 2.10 2.38 -20.27
N ASP A 72 2.04 3.44 -19.45
CA ASP A 72 2.03 4.81 -19.93
C ASP A 72 3.34 5.16 -20.67
N PHE A 73 4.49 4.69 -20.16
CA PHE A 73 5.79 4.84 -20.83
C PHE A 73 5.86 4.11 -22.17
N ASP A 74 5.35 2.88 -22.24
CA ASP A 74 5.30 2.10 -23.49
C ASP A 74 4.41 2.80 -24.53
N GLU A 75 3.28 3.38 -24.11
CA GLU A 75 2.44 4.18 -24.99
C GLU A 75 3.16 5.43 -25.50
N VAL A 76 3.84 6.18 -24.62
CA VAL A 76 4.64 7.35 -24.99
C VAL A 76 5.74 6.96 -25.98
N LYS A 77 6.45 5.86 -25.74
CA LYS A 77 7.48 5.34 -26.64
C LYS A 77 6.92 5.03 -28.03
N ASN A 78 5.75 4.40 -28.10
CA ASN A 78 5.10 4.10 -29.38
C ASN A 78 4.68 5.38 -30.12
N ARG A 79 4.16 6.38 -29.39
CA ARG A 79 3.81 7.69 -29.97
C ARG A 79 5.06 8.41 -30.51
N LEU A 80 6.17 8.39 -29.77
CA LEU A 80 7.44 8.99 -30.20
C LEU A 80 8.00 8.30 -31.45
N GLY A 81 8.00 6.97 -31.51
CA GLY A 81 8.42 6.24 -32.72
C GLY A 81 7.53 6.56 -33.94
N GLY A 82 6.24 6.78 -33.72
CA GLY A 82 5.32 7.25 -34.76
C GLY A 82 5.65 8.66 -35.27
N ILE A 83 6.13 9.55 -34.39
CA ILE A 83 6.56 10.90 -34.74
C ILE A 83 7.87 10.86 -35.52
N ASP A 84 8.85 10.06 -35.10
CA ASP A 84 10.14 9.90 -35.82
C ASP A 84 9.92 9.42 -37.25
N ASN A 85 9.01 8.46 -37.45
CA ASN A 85 8.64 7.99 -38.78
C ASN A 85 7.99 9.09 -39.64
N LYS A 86 7.14 9.94 -39.04
CA LYS A 86 6.55 11.09 -39.75
C LYS A 86 7.60 12.14 -40.10
N LEU A 87 8.51 12.46 -39.19
CA LEU A 87 9.61 13.40 -39.41
C LEU A 87 10.53 12.92 -40.54
N ASN A 88 10.92 11.64 -40.53
CA ASN A 88 11.72 11.04 -41.59
C ASN A 88 11.03 11.11 -42.96
N ASN A 89 9.71 10.90 -43.01
CA ASN A 89 8.94 11.05 -44.24
C ASN A 89 8.87 12.51 -44.74
N ILE A 90 8.68 13.47 -43.83
CA ILE A 90 8.69 14.90 -44.17
C ILE A 90 10.07 15.32 -44.69
N GLU A 91 11.15 14.84 -44.09
CA GLU A 91 12.51 15.13 -44.53
C GLU A 91 12.78 14.60 -45.95
N LYS A 92 12.35 13.37 -46.25
CA LYS A 92 12.44 12.79 -47.60
C LYS A 92 11.66 13.62 -48.62
N LEU A 93 10.43 14.04 -48.29
CA LEU A 93 9.61 14.88 -49.17
C LEU A 93 10.26 16.25 -49.43
N LEU A 94 10.84 16.89 -48.40
CA LEU A 94 11.53 18.17 -48.55
C LEU A 94 12.80 18.07 -49.38
N LYS A 95 13.56 16.98 -49.25
CA LYS A 95 14.75 16.71 -50.08
C LYS A 95 14.37 16.41 -51.54
N GLY A 96 13.30 15.63 -51.77
CA GLY A 96 12.82 15.32 -53.12
C GLY A 96 12.22 16.51 -53.87
N LYS A 97 11.70 17.53 -53.15
CA LYS A 97 11.11 18.74 -53.73
C LYS A 97 12.12 19.85 -54.05
N ARG A 98 13.41 19.64 -53.76
CA ARG A 98 14.52 20.59 -54.00
C ARG A 98 15.32 20.31 -55.28
N LEU A 99 14.87 19.36 -56.10
CA LEU A 99 15.30 19.15 -57.50
C LEU A 99 14.18 19.66 -58.43
#